data_AF-A0A925CAK2-F1
#
_entry.id   AF-A0A925CAK2-F1
#
_cell.length_a   1.000
_cell.length_b   1.000
_cell.length_c   1.000
_cell.angle_alpha   90.00
_cell.angle_beta   90.00
_cell.angle_gamma   90.00
#
_symmetry.space_group_name_H-M   'P 1'
#
loop_
_entity.id
_entity.type
_entity.pdbx_description
1 polymer ?
#
loop_
_entity_poly.entity_id
_entity_poly.type
_entity_poly.pdbx_seq_one_letter_code
_entity_poly.pdbx_strand_id
1 'polypeptide(L)'
;MPIYSPPPQHPALSAADPGLLEAVALGAARLTPEQGLQLLTSAPLHSLGRWADARCRALHGDALRTYVIDRNINYTNVCSAKCTFCAFRRDAGDHDAYTLSEHAIHEKIAQLVAIGGTQILMQGGMNPDLPLEWYLDLLAGIKRRFPGVHIHAFSPPEFIEFVHFFDPPGDTLEDKIRWVMVRLRDAGLDSVPGGGGEIFAPAVRRKIGLGKCDADAWLTVMYVAHTLGMFTSATMMFGHIEGYADRMHHLHLVRQWQDRALTAPQSGAPTGHYVSFITWPFQRENTPLGRVKDWGARPEDLAPGSAFPGDVVATLDGTGLDGSGDPRSHPDFGRRVRMAGATAYLRTQAVARLFLDNIYSMGASWVTMGPHIGQVALAYGASDMGSVMMEENVVSSAGTTYCLDEAVLCRLIRGAGFTPAQRNNTYDIIRAHPADRGPHGVGAPDLAVSDWSTHRARRLHIQTSAAAERAPAASVAPAALVQVGIDADSAPKARSPRA
;
A
#
# COMPACT_ATOMS: atom_id res chain seq x y z
N MET A 1 -9.89 -8.75 -32.65
CA MET A 1 -8.54 -8.30 -32.29
C MET A 1 -8.41 -8.38 -30.77
N PRO A 2 -7.27 -8.80 -30.21
CA PRO A 2 -7.11 -8.82 -28.76
C PRO A 2 -7.27 -7.39 -28.22
N ILE A 3 -7.92 -7.25 -27.07
CA ILE A 3 -8.18 -5.94 -26.41
C ILE A 3 -6.87 -5.29 -25.94
N TYR A 4 -5.82 -6.09 -25.72
CA TYR A 4 -4.50 -5.67 -25.31
C TYR A 4 -3.42 -6.37 -26.15
N SER A 5 -2.34 -5.65 -26.48
CA SER A 5 -1.12 -6.21 -27.04
C SER A 5 0.07 -5.46 -26.46
N PRO A 6 1.07 -6.16 -25.88
CA PRO A 6 2.24 -5.51 -25.33
C PRO A 6 2.95 -4.65 -26.38
N PRO A 7 3.42 -3.44 -26.03
CA PRO A 7 4.24 -2.63 -26.93
C PRO A 7 5.50 -3.38 -27.39
N PRO A 8 6.04 -3.10 -28.59
CA PRO A 8 7.26 -3.72 -29.06
C PRO A 8 8.47 -3.33 -28.20
N GLN A 9 9.51 -4.16 -28.22
CA GLN A 9 10.82 -3.89 -27.63
C GLN A 9 11.85 -3.60 -28.73
N HIS A 10 12.86 -2.81 -28.40
CA HIS A 10 13.97 -2.49 -29.30
C HIS A 10 15.32 -2.74 -28.61
N PRO A 11 15.73 -4.03 -28.46
CA PRO A 11 16.92 -4.39 -27.67
C PRO A 11 18.24 -3.87 -28.24
N ALA A 12 18.29 -3.57 -29.54
CA ALA A 12 19.48 -3.02 -30.19
C ALA A 12 19.76 -1.54 -29.84
N LEU A 13 18.76 -0.82 -29.30
CA LEU A 13 18.91 0.57 -28.90
C LEU A 13 19.45 0.69 -27.47
N SER A 14 20.28 1.70 -27.24
CA SER A 14 20.70 2.08 -25.88
C SER A 14 19.49 2.52 -25.05
N ALA A 15 19.47 2.22 -23.75
CA ALA A 15 18.39 2.69 -22.88
C ALA A 15 18.33 4.23 -22.78
N ALA A 16 19.44 4.91 -23.07
CA ALA A 16 19.53 6.36 -23.09
C ALA A 16 19.20 6.97 -24.48
N ASP A 17 18.83 6.15 -25.46
CA ASP A 17 18.43 6.63 -26.78
C ASP A 17 17.18 7.54 -26.66
N PRO A 18 17.24 8.80 -27.13
CA PRO A 18 16.12 9.73 -27.01
C PRO A 18 14.86 9.27 -27.74
N GLY A 19 15.00 8.62 -28.90
CA GLY A 19 13.86 8.13 -29.69
C GLY A 19 13.17 6.95 -29.01
N LEU A 20 13.94 6.04 -28.40
CA LEU A 20 13.40 4.98 -27.56
C LEU A 20 12.65 5.55 -26.36
N LEU A 21 13.25 6.51 -25.63
CA LEU A 21 12.62 7.10 -24.44
C LEU A 21 11.35 7.89 -24.77
N GLU A 22 11.32 8.58 -25.91
CA GLU A 22 10.12 9.22 -26.44
C GLU A 22 9.04 8.18 -26.77
N ALA A 23 9.37 7.12 -27.50
CA ALA A 23 8.44 6.04 -27.81
C ALA A 23 7.91 5.36 -26.54
N VAL A 24 8.75 5.14 -25.53
CA VAL A 24 8.34 4.60 -24.22
C VAL A 24 7.40 5.57 -23.51
N ALA A 25 7.71 6.86 -23.47
CA ALA A 25 6.85 7.86 -22.84
C ALA A 25 5.46 7.93 -23.49
N LEU A 26 5.40 7.81 -24.82
CA LEU A 26 4.14 7.76 -25.58
C LEU A 26 3.44 6.40 -25.51
N GLY A 27 4.07 5.36 -24.95
CA GLY A 27 3.53 4.00 -24.90
C GLY A 27 3.60 3.23 -26.21
N ALA A 28 4.39 3.72 -27.17
CA ALA A 28 4.62 3.09 -28.47
C ALA A 28 5.71 2.00 -28.43
N ALA A 29 6.52 1.96 -27.36
CA ALA A 29 7.52 0.93 -27.11
C ALA A 29 7.60 0.61 -25.61
N ARG A 30 8.23 -0.51 -25.26
CA ARG A 30 8.55 -0.86 -23.87
C ARG A 30 10.02 -1.25 -23.71
N LEU A 31 10.56 -1.01 -22.51
CA LEU A 31 11.96 -1.31 -22.18
C LEU A 31 12.21 -2.80 -21.98
N THR A 32 13.40 -3.28 -22.36
CA THR A 32 13.91 -4.59 -21.92
C THR A 32 14.41 -4.52 -20.47
N PRO A 33 14.53 -5.66 -19.74
CA PRO A 33 15.11 -5.69 -18.40
C PRO A 33 16.51 -5.06 -18.32
N GLU A 34 17.35 -5.27 -19.32
CA GLU A 34 18.71 -4.72 -19.42
C GLU A 34 18.67 -3.20 -19.56
N GLN A 35 17.77 -2.68 -20.41
CA GLN A 35 17.59 -1.24 -20.56
C GLN A 35 17.07 -0.61 -19.27
N GLY A 36 16.12 -1.25 -18.59
CA GLY A 36 15.62 -0.80 -17.29
C GLY A 36 16.73 -0.78 -16.22
N LEU A 37 17.60 -1.80 -16.19
CA LEU A 37 18.76 -1.85 -15.29
C LEU A 37 19.78 -0.74 -15.60
N GLN A 38 20.05 -0.48 -16.89
CA GLN A 38 20.92 0.61 -17.31
C GLN A 38 20.38 1.97 -16.83
N LEU A 39 19.07 2.21 -16.97
CA LEU A 39 18.43 3.43 -16.46
C LEU A 39 18.50 3.54 -14.93
N LEU A 40 18.23 2.43 -14.23
CA LEU A 40 18.25 2.35 -12.76
C LEU A 40 19.65 2.56 -12.17
N THR A 41 20.71 2.27 -12.91
CA THR A 41 22.09 2.38 -12.40
C THR A 41 22.81 3.63 -12.88
N SER A 42 22.51 4.11 -14.09
CA SER A 42 23.40 5.04 -14.78
C SER A 42 22.74 6.33 -15.29
N ALA A 43 21.41 6.37 -15.46
CA ALA A 43 20.77 7.55 -16.07
C ALA A 43 20.86 8.80 -15.18
N PRO A 44 21.02 10.02 -15.73
CA PRO A 44 20.92 11.24 -14.93
C PRO A 44 19.52 11.39 -14.30
N LEU A 45 19.45 11.71 -13.01
CA LEU A 45 18.18 11.75 -12.27
C LEU A 45 17.15 12.71 -12.90
N HIS A 46 17.58 13.90 -13.31
CA HIS A 46 16.71 14.90 -13.93
C HIS A 46 16.15 14.43 -15.29
N SER A 47 16.93 13.64 -16.03
CA SER A 47 16.48 13.05 -17.30
C SER A 47 15.41 11.98 -17.05
N LEU A 48 15.62 11.11 -16.05
CA LEU A 48 14.61 10.14 -15.64
C LEU A 48 13.30 10.80 -15.21
N GLY A 49 13.37 11.86 -14.40
CA GLY A 49 12.20 12.63 -13.99
C GLY A 49 11.40 13.15 -15.20
N ARG A 50 12.08 13.79 -16.15
CA ARG A 50 11.46 14.30 -17.38
C ARG A 50 10.69 13.22 -18.16
N TRP A 51 11.34 12.08 -18.42
CA TRP A 51 10.71 11.01 -19.20
C TRP A 51 9.58 10.31 -18.44
N ALA A 52 9.76 10.09 -17.13
CA ALA A 52 8.72 9.48 -16.30
C ALA A 52 7.50 10.40 -16.15
N ASP A 53 7.68 11.71 -15.98
CA ASP A 53 6.59 12.69 -15.99
C ASP A 53 5.89 12.74 -17.35
N ALA A 54 6.64 12.73 -18.45
CA ALA A 54 6.06 12.65 -19.80
C ALA A 54 5.18 11.40 -19.98
N ARG A 55 5.65 10.23 -19.53
CA ARG A 55 4.83 9.00 -19.52
C ARG A 55 3.58 9.14 -18.66
N CYS A 56 3.70 9.75 -17.47
CA CYS A 56 2.57 9.99 -16.59
C CYS A 56 1.53 10.94 -17.24
N ARG A 57 1.97 11.99 -17.91
CA ARG A 57 1.10 12.93 -18.64
C ARG A 57 0.42 12.28 -19.83
N ALA A 58 1.12 11.41 -20.57
CA ALA A 58 0.51 10.65 -21.65
C ALA A 58 -0.65 9.75 -21.18
N LEU A 59 -0.58 9.23 -19.95
CA LEU A 59 -1.60 8.35 -19.36
C LEU A 59 -2.73 9.10 -18.64
N HIS A 60 -2.41 10.18 -17.93
CA HIS A 60 -3.33 10.85 -17.00
C HIS A 60 -3.66 12.30 -17.37
N GLY A 61 -3.07 12.81 -18.47
CA GLY A 61 -3.14 14.21 -18.85
C GLY A 61 -2.29 15.14 -17.98
N ASP A 62 -2.37 16.42 -18.31
CA ASP A 62 -1.50 17.47 -17.74
C ASP A 62 -2.02 18.08 -16.44
N ALA A 63 -3.31 17.91 -16.15
CA ALA A 63 -3.98 18.70 -15.12
C ALA A 63 -4.12 17.96 -13.78
N LEU A 64 -4.60 16.71 -13.78
CA LEU A 64 -5.03 16.04 -12.56
C LEU A 64 -3.93 15.18 -11.93
N ARG A 65 -3.86 15.20 -10.60
CA ARG A 65 -3.17 14.19 -9.79
C ARG A 65 -4.05 13.81 -8.61
N THR A 66 -4.07 12.53 -8.28
CA THR A 66 -5.12 11.96 -7.43
C THR A 66 -4.64 11.70 -6.01
N TYR A 67 -5.61 11.54 -5.11
CA TYR A 67 -5.46 10.95 -3.78
C TYR A 67 -6.75 10.19 -3.43
N VAL A 68 -6.70 9.33 -2.42
CA VAL A 68 -7.87 8.64 -1.89
C VAL A 68 -8.09 9.01 -0.43
N ILE A 69 -9.34 8.94 0.03
CA ILE A 69 -9.65 8.95 1.46
C ILE A 69 -9.96 7.51 1.84
N ASP A 70 -8.96 6.82 2.37
CA ASP A 70 -9.08 5.46 2.88
C ASP A 70 -8.75 5.38 4.37
N ARG A 71 -8.91 4.18 4.93
CA ARG A 71 -8.36 3.86 6.24
C ARG A 71 -7.63 2.53 6.23
N ASN A 72 -6.39 2.54 6.71
CA ASN A 72 -5.65 1.33 7.02
C ASN A 72 -6.19 0.69 8.30
N ILE A 73 -6.61 -0.57 8.22
CA ILE A 73 -7.08 -1.35 9.37
C ILE A 73 -6.23 -2.61 9.47
N ASN A 74 -5.43 -2.69 10.52
CA ASN A 74 -4.73 -3.92 10.87
C ASN A 74 -5.54 -4.70 11.89
N TYR A 75 -6.35 -5.66 11.42
CA TYR A 75 -7.30 -6.39 12.26
C TYR A 75 -6.62 -7.34 13.26
N THR A 76 -5.38 -7.73 13.02
CA THR A 76 -4.54 -8.46 13.98
C THR A 76 -3.07 -8.16 13.72
N ASN A 77 -2.24 -8.20 14.75
CA ASN A 77 -0.78 -8.21 14.62
C ASN A 77 -0.15 -9.58 14.91
N VAL A 78 -0.96 -10.59 15.28
CA VAL A 78 -0.53 -11.97 15.48
C VAL A 78 -0.20 -12.59 14.12
N CYS A 79 1.02 -13.11 13.95
CA CYS A 79 1.47 -13.56 12.64
C CYS A 79 2.38 -14.79 12.71
N SER A 80 2.08 -15.80 11.88
CA SER A 80 2.91 -17.00 11.71
C SER A 80 4.29 -16.71 11.10
N ALA A 81 4.41 -15.66 10.28
CA ALA A 81 5.67 -15.30 9.63
C ALA A 81 6.63 -14.51 10.52
N LYS A 82 7.93 -14.72 10.29
CA LYS A 82 9.04 -14.12 11.05
C LYS A 82 9.89 -13.24 10.14
N CYS A 83 9.24 -12.34 9.42
CA CYS A 83 9.90 -11.41 8.50
C CYS A 83 10.91 -10.54 9.25
N THR A 84 12.17 -10.50 8.80
CA THR A 84 13.25 -9.77 9.49
C THR A 84 13.14 -8.26 9.31
N PHE A 85 12.32 -7.79 8.38
CA PHE A 85 12.04 -6.37 8.13
C PHE A 85 10.74 -5.87 8.78
N CYS A 86 9.99 -6.74 9.46
CA CYS A 86 8.68 -6.36 10.03
C CYS A 86 8.81 -6.08 11.53
N ALA A 87 8.52 -4.85 11.94
CA ALA A 87 8.43 -4.46 13.36
C ALA A 87 7.01 -4.65 13.94
N PHE A 88 6.01 -4.90 13.09
CA PHE A 88 4.60 -5.01 13.47
C PHE A 88 4.21 -6.40 14.01
N ARG A 89 4.83 -7.47 13.51
CA ARG A 89 4.44 -8.85 13.84
C ARG A 89 4.62 -9.18 15.31
N ARG A 90 3.69 -9.95 15.87
CA ARG A 90 3.73 -10.53 17.22
C ARG A 90 3.48 -12.02 17.18
N ASP A 91 4.11 -12.73 18.11
CA ASP A 91 3.71 -14.08 18.46
C ASP A 91 2.46 -13.97 19.38
N ALA A 92 1.56 -14.96 19.38
CA ALA A 92 0.27 -14.85 20.07
C ALA A 92 0.37 -14.56 21.58
N GLY A 93 1.48 -14.95 22.22
CA GLY A 93 1.74 -14.71 23.64
C GLY A 93 2.42 -13.37 23.96
N ASP A 94 2.77 -12.55 22.96
CA ASP A 94 3.39 -11.25 23.20
C ASP A 94 2.39 -10.30 23.89
N HIS A 95 2.86 -9.49 24.85
CA HIS A 95 2.02 -8.62 25.66
C HIS A 95 1.22 -7.53 24.88
N ASP A 96 1.67 -7.21 23.67
CA ASP A 96 1.04 -6.27 22.76
C ASP A 96 0.44 -6.96 21.52
N ALA A 97 0.26 -8.28 21.57
CA ALA A 97 -0.51 -9.03 20.59
C ALA A 97 -2.02 -8.71 20.69
N TYR A 98 -2.70 -8.58 19.55
CA TYR A 98 -4.13 -8.29 19.50
C TYR A 98 -4.81 -8.86 18.25
N THR A 99 -6.12 -9.08 18.37
CA THR A 99 -7.07 -9.19 17.25
C THR A 99 -8.25 -8.28 17.56
N LEU A 100 -8.60 -7.37 16.65
CA LEU A 100 -9.69 -6.42 16.84
C LEU A 100 -11.04 -7.14 16.83
N SER A 101 -11.96 -6.66 17.67
CA SER A 101 -13.36 -7.07 17.59
C SER A 101 -14.04 -6.48 16.36
N GLU A 102 -15.11 -7.13 15.89
CA GLU A 102 -15.96 -6.62 14.81
C GLU A 102 -16.47 -5.20 15.14
N HIS A 103 -16.84 -4.95 16.40
CA HIS A 103 -17.26 -3.63 16.87
C HIS A 103 -16.18 -2.57 16.65
N ALA A 104 -14.94 -2.83 17.07
CA ALA A 104 -13.84 -1.88 16.89
C ALA A 104 -13.54 -1.62 15.40
N ILE A 105 -13.65 -2.64 14.54
CA ILE A 105 -13.50 -2.48 13.10
C ILE A 105 -14.63 -1.60 12.54
N HIS A 106 -15.88 -1.85 12.94
CA HIS A 106 -17.03 -1.03 12.52
C HIS A 106 -16.95 0.42 12.98
N GLU A 107 -16.47 0.69 14.20
CA GLU A 107 -16.23 2.05 14.68
C GLU A 107 -15.19 2.78 13.83
N LYS A 108 -14.08 2.10 13.51
CA LYS A 108 -13.05 2.64 12.62
C LYS A 108 -13.61 2.98 11.23
N ILE A 109 -14.49 2.13 10.68
CA ILE A 109 -15.14 2.37 9.39
C ILE A 109 -16.18 3.50 9.48
N ALA A 110 -16.94 3.60 10.57
CA ALA A 110 -17.88 4.69 10.79
C ALA A 110 -17.16 6.06 10.80
N GLN A 111 -15.99 6.14 11.45
CA GLN A 111 -15.16 7.34 11.45
C GLN A 111 -14.64 7.70 10.06
N LEU A 112 -14.26 6.71 9.25
CA LEU A 112 -13.87 6.90 7.84
C LEU A 112 -15.03 7.48 7.02
N VAL A 113 -16.21 6.86 7.10
CA VAL A 113 -17.39 7.30 6.34
C VAL A 113 -17.80 8.72 6.75
N ALA A 114 -17.66 9.07 8.04
CA ALA A 114 -17.98 10.41 8.55
C ALA A 114 -17.13 11.53 7.92
N ILE A 115 -15.93 11.21 7.41
CA ILE A 115 -15.07 12.17 6.71
C ILE A 115 -15.14 12.04 5.17
N GLY A 116 -16.13 11.31 4.65
CA GLY A 116 -16.30 11.11 3.20
C GLY A 116 -15.37 10.07 2.58
N GLY A 117 -14.77 9.20 3.40
CA GLY A 117 -13.98 8.08 2.92
C GLY A 117 -14.82 6.95 2.33
N THR A 118 -14.30 6.30 1.31
CA THR A 118 -15.04 5.30 0.51
C THR A 118 -14.36 3.94 0.46
N GLN A 119 -13.23 3.77 1.16
CA GLN A 119 -12.41 2.57 1.05
C GLN A 119 -11.71 2.25 2.35
N ILE A 120 -11.56 0.96 2.65
CA ILE A 120 -10.60 0.47 3.64
C ILE A 120 -9.48 -0.32 2.96
N LEU A 121 -8.26 -0.16 3.47
CA LEU A 121 -7.16 -1.08 3.24
C LEU A 121 -7.01 -1.96 4.49
N MET A 122 -7.37 -3.23 4.42
CA MET A 122 -7.41 -4.11 5.59
C MET A 122 -6.45 -5.31 5.44
N GLN A 123 -5.42 -5.34 6.28
CA GLN A 123 -4.36 -6.36 6.22
C GLN A 123 -3.89 -6.70 7.63
N GLY A 124 -3.75 -7.97 7.95
CA GLY A 124 -3.36 -8.42 9.28
C GLY A 124 -2.06 -9.20 9.30
N GLY A 125 -1.68 -9.62 10.50
CA GLY A 125 -0.84 -10.80 10.64
C GLY A 125 -1.59 -12.07 10.22
N MET A 126 -0.83 -13.10 9.85
CA MET A 126 -1.36 -14.40 9.43
C MET A 126 -1.63 -15.24 10.68
N ASN A 127 -2.80 -15.02 11.28
CA ASN A 127 -3.21 -15.62 12.55
C ASN A 127 -3.95 -16.96 12.31
N PRO A 128 -3.37 -18.12 12.72
CA PRO A 128 -3.97 -19.44 12.50
C PRO A 128 -5.20 -19.72 13.38
N ASP A 129 -5.42 -18.93 14.44
CA ASP A 129 -6.56 -19.12 15.36
C ASP A 129 -7.87 -18.54 14.80
N LEU A 130 -7.83 -17.84 13.66
CA LEU A 130 -9.01 -17.27 13.02
C LEU A 130 -9.56 -18.24 11.95
N PRO A 131 -10.76 -18.82 12.15
CA PRO A 131 -11.36 -19.72 11.17
C PRO A 131 -11.90 -18.94 9.95
N LEU A 132 -12.15 -19.63 8.84
CA LEU A 132 -12.67 -19.02 7.61
C LEU A 132 -13.97 -18.23 7.85
N GLU A 133 -14.87 -18.76 8.67
CA GLU A 133 -16.16 -18.15 9.02
C GLU A 133 -15.98 -16.75 9.62
N TRP A 134 -14.93 -16.53 10.41
CA TRP A 134 -14.62 -15.22 10.99
C TRP A 134 -14.38 -14.17 9.90
N TYR A 135 -13.63 -14.53 8.84
CA TYR A 135 -13.36 -13.63 7.72
C TYR A 135 -14.61 -13.37 6.88
N LEU A 136 -15.44 -14.39 6.65
CA LEU A 136 -16.69 -14.25 5.91
C LEU A 136 -17.69 -13.34 6.66
N ASP A 137 -17.85 -13.56 7.96
CA ASP A 137 -18.72 -12.76 8.81
C ASP A 137 -18.24 -11.32 8.92
N LEU A 138 -16.92 -11.10 9.03
CA LEU A 138 -16.32 -9.77 9.00
C LEU A 138 -16.66 -9.01 7.72
N LEU A 139 -16.41 -9.60 6.55
CA LEU A 139 -16.67 -8.95 5.26
C LEU A 139 -18.17 -8.66 5.08
N ALA A 140 -19.02 -9.65 5.36
CA ALA A 140 -20.47 -9.52 5.23
C ALA A 140 -21.02 -8.49 6.23
N GLY A 141 -20.49 -8.44 7.45
CA GLY A 141 -20.81 -7.44 8.48
C GLY A 141 -20.52 -6.02 8.00
N ILE A 142 -19.32 -5.81 7.44
CA ILE A 142 -18.93 -4.52 6.87
C ILE A 142 -19.87 -4.12 5.72
N LYS A 143 -20.13 -5.02 4.77
CA LYS A 143 -21.01 -4.70 3.62
C LYS A 143 -22.46 -4.45 4.03
N ARG A 144 -22.99 -5.16 5.03
CA ARG A 144 -24.34 -4.89 5.58
C ARG A 144 -24.41 -3.51 6.22
N ARG A 145 -23.39 -3.11 6.99
CA ARG A 145 -23.41 -1.86 7.77
C ARG A 145 -22.99 -0.64 6.96
N PHE A 146 -22.09 -0.82 6.00
CA PHE A 146 -21.45 0.22 5.19
C PHE A 146 -21.39 -0.20 3.71
N PRO A 147 -22.53 -0.34 3.02
CA PRO A 147 -22.60 -0.89 1.67
C PRO A 147 -21.81 -0.10 0.62
N GLY A 148 -21.56 1.19 0.85
CA GLY A 148 -20.77 2.06 -0.02
C GLY A 148 -19.26 1.99 0.19
N VAL A 149 -18.76 1.21 1.16
CA VAL A 149 -17.32 1.07 1.41
C VAL A 149 -16.73 -0.05 0.55
N HIS A 150 -15.67 0.31 -0.18
CA HIS A 150 -14.83 -0.62 -0.93
C HIS A 150 -13.85 -1.32 0.03
N ILE A 151 -13.85 -2.65 0.04
CA ILE A 151 -12.99 -3.50 0.86
C ILE A 151 -11.79 -3.95 0.02
N HIS A 152 -10.67 -3.25 0.19
CA HIS A 152 -9.37 -3.63 -0.34
C HIS A 152 -8.62 -4.40 0.75
N ALA A 153 -8.67 -5.73 0.75
CA ALA A 153 -8.22 -6.51 1.89
C ALA A 153 -7.49 -7.81 1.55
N PHE A 154 -6.69 -8.26 2.52
CA PHE A 154 -5.89 -9.49 2.52
C PHE A 154 -4.79 -9.52 1.45
N SER A 155 -3.55 -9.59 1.87
CA SER A 155 -2.40 -9.71 0.98
C SER A 155 -2.25 -11.13 0.40
N PRO A 156 -1.49 -11.32 -0.69
CA PRO A 156 -1.18 -12.65 -1.17
C PRO A 156 -0.56 -13.60 -0.15
N PRO A 157 0.36 -13.20 0.75
CA PRO A 157 0.76 -14.05 1.86
C PRO A 157 -0.40 -14.56 2.72
N GLU A 158 -1.38 -13.70 3.05
CA GLU A 158 -2.58 -14.11 3.79
C GLU A 158 -3.40 -15.14 3.01
N PHE A 159 -3.58 -14.97 1.69
CA PHE A 159 -4.26 -15.96 0.85
C PHE A 159 -3.55 -17.32 0.81
N ILE A 160 -2.21 -17.33 0.78
CA ILE A 160 -1.44 -18.57 0.84
C ILE A 160 -1.60 -19.25 2.20
N GLU A 161 -1.58 -18.48 3.28
CA GLU A 161 -1.84 -19.03 4.62
C GLU A 161 -3.30 -19.49 4.76
N PHE A 162 -4.29 -18.85 4.13
CA PHE A 162 -5.66 -19.37 4.09
C PHE A 162 -5.74 -20.73 3.41
N VAL A 163 -4.96 -20.95 2.35
CA VAL A 163 -4.85 -22.28 1.73
C VAL A 163 -4.25 -23.30 2.70
N HIS A 164 -3.24 -22.91 3.49
CA HIS A 164 -2.65 -23.81 4.50
C HIS A 164 -3.58 -24.08 5.69
N PHE A 165 -4.26 -23.05 6.20
CA PHE A 165 -5.09 -23.14 7.40
C PHE A 165 -6.41 -23.86 7.13
N PHE A 166 -7.01 -23.64 5.96
CA PHE A 166 -8.36 -24.13 5.65
C PHE A 166 -8.36 -25.38 4.77
N ASP A 167 -7.19 -25.79 4.24
CA ASP A 167 -7.00 -26.93 3.33
C ASP A 167 -8.14 -27.09 2.29
N PRO A 168 -8.35 -26.07 1.43
CA PRO A 168 -9.44 -26.09 0.48
C PRO A 168 -9.24 -27.20 -0.58
N PRO A 169 -10.33 -27.73 -1.15
CA PRO A 169 -10.25 -28.71 -2.22
C PRO A 169 -9.64 -28.09 -3.49
N GLY A 170 -9.00 -28.93 -4.31
CA GLY A 170 -8.40 -28.55 -5.59
C GLY A 170 -7.07 -29.26 -5.81
N ASP A 171 -6.76 -29.54 -7.08
CA ASP A 171 -5.54 -30.27 -7.46
C ASP A 171 -4.34 -29.34 -7.58
N THR A 172 -4.58 -28.06 -7.90
CA THR A 172 -3.55 -27.04 -8.08
C THR A 172 -3.63 -25.93 -7.04
N LEU A 173 -2.53 -25.19 -6.86
CA LEU A 173 -2.51 -23.99 -6.03
C LEU A 173 -3.53 -22.95 -6.54
N GLU A 174 -3.66 -22.80 -7.86
CA GLU A 174 -4.65 -21.90 -8.46
C GLU A 174 -6.09 -22.28 -8.06
N ASP A 175 -6.43 -23.57 -8.05
CA ASP A 175 -7.77 -24.05 -7.65
C ASP A 175 -8.05 -23.77 -6.18
N LYS A 176 -7.07 -24.05 -5.32
CA LYS A 176 -7.15 -23.82 -3.88
C LYS A 176 -7.32 -22.34 -3.55
N ILE A 177 -6.51 -21.46 -4.16
CA ILE A 177 -6.65 -20.01 -3.99
C ILE A 177 -8.02 -19.54 -4.50
N ARG A 178 -8.45 -20.01 -5.67
CA ARG A 178 -9.74 -19.64 -6.27
C ARG A 178 -10.90 -20.02 -5.37
N TRP A 179 -10.85 -21.19 -4.74
CA TRP A 179 -11.86 -21.64 -3.79
C TRP A 179 -12.02 -20.69 -2.60
N VAL A 180 -10.91 -20.22 -2.03
CA VAL A 180 -10.91 -19.25 -0.91
C VAL A 180 -11.39 -17.89 -1.39
N MET A 181 -10.83 -17.42 -2.50
CA MET A 181 -11.09 -16.07 -3.02
C MET A 181 -12.53 -15.87 -3.47
N VAL A 182 -13.15 -16.87 -4.10
CA VAL A 182 -14.58 -16.80 -4.45
C VAL A 182 -15.45 -16.61 -3.21
N ARG A 183 -15.17 -17.33 -2.11
CA ARG A 183 -15.93 -17.19 -0.86
C ARG A 183 -15.75 -15.81 -0.24
N LEU A 184 -14.52 -15.31 -0.18
CA LEU A 184 -14.26 -13.96 0.34
C LEU A 184 -14.90 -12.89 -0.54
N ARG A 185 -14.81 -13.01 -1.86
CA ARG A 185 -15.49 -12.11 -2.82
C ARG A 185 -17.00 -12.11 -2.61
N ASP A 186 -17.61 -13.28 -2.55
CA ASP A 186 -19.06 -13.42 -2.39
C ASP A 186 -19.53 -12.92 -1.01
N ALA A 187 -18.66 -12.96 0.01
CA ALA A 187 -18.90 -12.34 1.32
C ALA A 187 -18.73 -10.80 1.34
N GLY A 188 -18.07 -10.22 0.33
CA GLY A 188 -17.95 -8.76 0.20
C GLY A 188 -16.56 -8.22 -0.11
N LEU A 189 -15.54 -9.06 -0.35
CA LEU A 189 -14.21 -8.59 -0.75
C LEU A 189 -14.25 -8.02 -2.18
N ASP A 190 -13.83 -6.77 -2.36
CA ASP A 190 -13.88 -6.12 -3.68
C ASP A 190 -12.54 -6.18 -4.44
N SER A 191 -11.40 -6.19 -3.75
CA SER A 191 -10.07 -6.15 -4.38
C SER A 191 -8.95 -6.61 -3.44
N VAL A 192 -7.80 -6.97 -4.02
CA VAL A 192 -6.66 -7.54 -3.28
C VAL A 192 -5.46 -6.56 -3.27
N PRO A 193 -4.93 -6.15 -2.11
CA PRO A 193 -3.76 -5.30 -2.01
C PRO A 193 -2.45 -6.02 -2.34
N GLY A 194 -1.51 -5.26 -2.90
CA GLY A 194 -0.18 -5.74 -3.29
C GLY A 194 0.79 -6.02 -2.15
N GLY A 195 0.34 -6.05 -0.89
CA GLY A 195 1.21 -6.28 0.26
C GLY A 195 2.01 -7.58 0.14
N GLY A 196 3.22 -7.59 0.66
CA GLY A 196 4.07 -8.77 0.66
C GLY A 196 4.80 -9.11 -0.63
N GLY A 197 4.81 -8.19 -1.59
CA GLY A 197 5.64 -8.28 -2.78
C GLY A 197 7.14 -8.20 -2.45
N GLU A 198 7.54 -7.25 -1.60
CA GLU A 198 8.94 -7.00 -1.19
C GLU A 198 9.92 -7.09 -2.36
N ILE A 199 10.83 -8.07 -2.37
CA ILE A 199 11.66 -8.47 -3.50
C ILE A 199 11.38 -9.95 -3.83
N PHE A 200 11.23 -10.25 -5.12
CA PHE A 200 10.88 -11.60 -5.59
C PHE A 200 12.06 -12.54 -5.72
N ALA A 201 13.28 -12.01 -5.93
CA ALA A 201 14.48 -12.82 -6.06
C ALA A 201 14.63 -13.80 -4.87
N PRO A 202 14.63 -15.12 -5.09
CA PRO A 202 14.62 -16.10 -4.01
C PRO A 202 15.78 -15.95 -3.02
N ALA A 203 16.97 -15.54 -3.49
CA ALA A 203 18.12 -15.29 -2.64
C ALA A 203 17.86 -14.21 -1.58
N VAL A 204 17.16 -13.13 -1.96
CA VAL A 204 16.74 -12.06 -1.05
C VAL A 204 15.59 -12.54 -0.17
N ARG A 205 14.55 -13.11 -0.79
CA ARG A 205 13.29 -13.48 -0.12
C ARG A 205 13.51 -14.49 1.02
N ARG A 206 14.39 -15.48 0.81
CA ARG A 206 14.77 -16.47 1.85
C ARG A 206 15.42 -15.84 3.09
N LYS A 207 16.08 -14.69 2.95
CA LYS A 207 16.75 -14.00 4.08
C LYS A 207 15.82 -13.03 4.81
N ILE A 208 14.86 -12.45 4.10
CA ILE A 208 14.03 -11.38 4.66
C ILE A 208 12.62 -11.84 5.06
N GLY A 209 12.04 -12.81 4.36
CA GLY A 209 10.63 -13.24 4.48
C GLY A 209 10.46 -14.66 5.01
N LEU A 210 11.00 -14.96 6.19
CA LEU A 210 10.86 -16.29 6.82
C LEU A 210 9.39 -16.60 7.10
N GLY A 211 8.87 -17.72 6.56
CA GLY A 211 7.47 -18.12 6.70
C GLY A 211 6.50 -17.32 5.82
N LYS A 212 6.99 -16.54 4.85
CA LYS A 212 6.17 -15.84 3.86
C LYS A 212 6.19 -16.60 2.54
N CYS A 213 5.11 -16.50 1.76
CA CYS A 213 5.03 -17.11 0.43
C CYS A 213 6.15 -16.62 -0.51
N ASP A 214 6.53 -17.45 -1.49
CA ASP A 214 7.51 -17.08 -2.52
C ASP A 214 6.89 -16.18 -3.62
N ALA A 215 7.67 -15.88 -4.66
CA ALA A 215 7.25 -15.02 -5.76
C ALA A 215 6.13 -15.65 -6.59
N ASP A 216 6.26 -16.93 -6.96
CA ASP A 216 5.28 -17.62 -7.78
C ASP A 216 3.93 -17.74 -7.06
N ALA A 217 3.93 -18.09 -5.78
CA ALA A 217 2.72 -18.12 -4.98
C ALA A 217 2.07 -16.74 -4.86
N TRP A 218 2.86 -15.67 -4.64
CA TRP A 218 2.34 -14.29 -4.60
C TRP A 218 1.70 -13.89 -5.93
N LEU A 219 2.38 -14.16 -7.05
CA LEU A 219 1.91 -13.83 -8.39
C LEU A 219 0.69 -14.68 -8.78
N THR A 220 0.63 -15.93 -8.34
CA THR A 220 -0.52 -16.83 -8.55
C THR A 220 -1.78 -16.29 -7.88
N VAL A 221 -1.69 -15.77 -6.64
CA VAL A 221 -2.85 -15.15 -5.98
C VAL A 221 -3.38 -13.98 -6.80
N MET A 222 -2.49 -13.08 -7.25
CA MET A 222 -2.87 -11.93 -8.04
C MET A 222 -3.52 -12.32 -9.37
N TYR A 223 -2.94 -13.31 -10.05
CA TYR A 223 -3.49 -13.85 -11.28
C TYR A 223 -4.89 -14.45 -11.07
N VAL A 224 -5.10 -15.24 -10.01
CA VAL A 224 -6.43 -15.78 -9.68
C VAL A 224 -7.43 -14.63 -9.47
N ALA A 225 -7.06 -13.58 -8.73
CA ALA A 225 -7.91 -12.39 -8.56
C ALA A 225 -8.28 -11.75 -9.91
N HIS A 226 -7.30 -11.59 -10.80
CA HIS A 226 -7.53 -11.02 -12.14
C HIS A 226 -8.46 -11.88 -12.98
N THR A 227 -8.31 -13.22 -12.94
CA THR A 227 -9.22 -14.14 -13.66
C THR A 227 -10.65 -14.11 -13.13
N LEU A 228 -10.85 -13.64 -11.90
CA LEU A 228 -12.18 -13.44 -11.29
C LEU A 228 -12.74 -12.02 -11.53
N GLY A 229 -12.07 -11.20 -12.33
CA GLY A 229 -12.49 -9.82 -12.63
C GLY A 229 -12.09 -8.81 -11.55
N MET A 230 -11.31 -9.20 -10.54
CA MET A 230 -10.96 -8.32 -9.42
C MET A 230 -9.73 -7.48 -9.74
N PHE A 231 -9.77 -6.22 -9.31
CA PHE A 231 -8.59 -5.34 -9.37
C PHE A 231 -7.64 -5.59 -8.21
N THR A 232 -6.36 -5.33 -8.45
CA THR A 232 -5.34 -5.45 -7.42
C THR A 232 -4.31 -4.32 -7.51
N SER A 233 -3.44 -4.24 -6.51
CA SER A 233 -2.22 -3.42 -6.56
C SER A 233 -0.99 -4.32 -6.48
N ALA A 234 0.17 -3.79 -6.88
CA ALA A 234 1.46 -4.45 -6.73
C ALA A 234 2.41 -3.55 -5.94
N THR A 235 3.32 -4.15 -5.16
CA THR A 235 4.22 -3.37 -4.32
C THR A 235 5.65 -3.91 -4.28
N MET A 236 6.61 -3.01 -4.07
CA MET A 236 8.02 -3.34 -3.93
C MET A 236 8.67 -2.52 -2.82
N MET A 237 8.91 -3.14 -1.67
CA MET A 237 9.83 -2.61 -0.65
C MET A 237 11.27 -2.84 -1.11
N PHE A 238 12.11 -1.81 -1.07
CA PHE A 238 13.50 -1.90 -1.54
C PHE A 238 14.44 -1.07 -0.65
N GLY A 239 15.75 -1.09 -0.95
CA GLY A 239 16.75 -0.33 -0.21
C GLY A 239 17.23 -1.05 1.03
N HIS A 240 17.47 -2.36 0.90
CA HIS A 240 17.97 -3.22 1.97
C HIS A 240 19.13 -4.08 1.45
N ILE A 241 18.98 -5.41 1.39
CA ILE A 241 20.04 -6.36 1.03
C ILE A 241 20.12 -6.66 -0.48
N GLU A 242 19.16 -6.21 -1.26
CA GLU A 242 18.96 -6.57 -2.67
C GLU A 242 19.86 -5.77 -3.63
N GLY A 243 20.22 -6.39 -4.74
CA GLY A 243 20.90 -5.68 -5.83
C GLY A 243 19.93 -4.95 -6.76
N TYR A 244 20.45 -4.09 -7.62
CA TYR A 244 19.62 -3.40 -8.62
C TYR A 244 18.95 -4.36 -9.61
N ALA A 245 19.62 -5.45 -9.99
CA ALA A 245 19.04 -6.46 -10.87
C ALA A 245 17.84 -7.19 -10.22
N ASP A 246 17.85 -7.41 -8.90
CA ASP A 246 16.71 -8.00 -8.18
C ASP A 246 15.46 -7.11 -8.25
N ARG A 247 15.64 -5.78 -8.22
CA ARG A 247 14.53 -4.82 -8.40
C ARG A 247 13.97 -4.89 -9.81
N MET A 248 14.84 -4.96 -10.82
CA MET A 248 14.39 -5.10 -12.20
C MET A 248 13.71 -6.44 -12.46
N HIS A 249 14.22 -7.53 -11.89
CA HIS A 249 13.57 -8.83 -11.89
C HIS A 249 12.16 -8.75 -11.28
N HIS A 250 12.01 -8.07 -10.13
CA HIS A 250 10.70 -7.86 -9.52
C HIS A 250 9.74 -7.14 -10.48
N LEU A 251 10.16 -5.98 -11.02
CA LEU A 251 9.34 -5.21 -11.98
C LEU A 251 8.99 -6.04 -13.22
N HIS A 252 9.93 -6.86 -13.70
CA HIS A 252 9.73 -7.73 -14.86
C HIS A 252 8.65 -8.78 -14.62
N LEU A 253 8.69 -9.47 -13.47
CA LEU A 253 7.67 -10.46 -13.12
C LEU A 253 6.28 -9.84 -12.99
N VAL A 254 6.16 -8.69 -12.31
CA VAL A 254 4.86 -7.98 -12.22
C VAL A 254 4.32 -7.67 -13.62
N ARG A 255 5.17 -7.12 -14.50
CA ARG A 255 4.79 -6.76 -15.87
C ARG A 255 4.38 -7.98 -16.70
N GLN A 256 5.13 -9.08 -16.63
CA GLN A 256 4.85 -10.30 -17.38
C GLN A 256 3.56 -10.98 -16.91
N TRP A 257 3.30 -11.00 -15.62
CA TRP A 257 2.09 -11.61 -15.09
C TRP A 257 0.83 -10.78 -15.37
N GLN A 258 0.97 -9.44 -15.41
CA GLN A 258 -0.07 -8.57 -15.95
C GLN A 258 -0.33 -8.86 -17.44
N ASP A 259 0.71 -9.02 -18.27
CA ASP A 259 0.55 -9.41 -19.68
C ASP A 259 -0.19 -10.75 -19.80
N ARG A 260 0.21 -11.74 -19.00
CA ARG A 260 -0.47 -13.04 -18.93
C ARG A 260 -1.96 -12.89 -18.60
N ALA A 261 -2.31 -12.09 -17.59
CA ALA A 261 -3.71 -11.86 -17.21
C ALA A 261 -4.51 -11.15 -18.31
N LEU A 262 -3.96 -10.07 -18.89
CA LEU A 262 -4.64 -9.25 -19.90
C LEU A 262 -4.81 -9.96 -21.26
N THR A 263 -3.96 -10.95 -21.56
CA THR A 263 -4.01 -11.74 -22.79
C THR A 263 -4.74 -13.08 -22.64
N ALA A 264 -5.09 -13.48 -21.41
CA ALA A 264 -5.79 -14.73 -21.17
C ALA A 264 -7.18 -14.74 -21.85
N PRO A 265 -7.64 -15.89 -22.38
CA PRO A 265 -8.97 -16.00 -22.99
C PRO A 265 -10.07 -15.55 -22.02
N GLN A 266 -10.85 -14.54 -22.44
CA GLN A 266 -11.93 -14.00 -21.62
C GLN A 266 -13.20 -14.83 -21.80
N SER A 267 -13.83 -15.22 -20.69
CA SER A 267 -15.13 -15.90 -20.67
C SER A 267 -16.34 -14.94 -20.74
N GLY A 268 -16.13 -13.73 -21.28
CA GLY A 268 -17.16 -12.70 -21.46
C GLY A 268 -17.26 -11.65 -20.34
N ALA A 269 -16.57 -11.83 -19.21
CA ALA A 269 -16.42 -10.81 -18.17
C ALA A 269 -15.11 -10.00 -18.36
N PRO A 270 -15.05 -8.72 -17.94
CA PRO A 270 -13.81 -7.95 -17.96
C PRO A 270 -12.74 -8.62 -17.10
N THR A 271 -11.52 -8.79 -17.62
CA THR A 271 -10.38 -9.26 -16.81
C THR A 271 -10.02 -8.20 -15.77
N GLY A 272 -9.86 -8.63 -14.52
CA GLY A 272 -9.19 -7.83 -13.50
C GLY A 272 -7.72 -7.61 -13.85
N HIS A 273 -7.05 -6.70 -13.17
CA HIS A 273 -5.64 -6.37 -13.44
C HIS A 273 -5.05 -5.53 -12.30
N TYR A 274 -3.72 -5.37 -12.29
CA TYR A 274 -3.07 -4.39 -11.44
C TYR A 274 -3.46 -2.98 -11.90
N VAL A 275 -4.09 -2.21 -11.01
CA VAL A 275 -4.46 -0.81 -11.28
C VAL A 275 -3.35 0.14 -10.81
N SER A 276 -2.57 -0.27 -9.81
CA SER A 276 -1.50 0.57 -9.28
C SER A 276 -0.27 -0.22 -8.84
N PHE A 277 0.88 0.45 -8.94
CA PHE A 277 2.14 0.00 -8.37
C PHE A 277 2.68 1.03 -7.38
N ILE A 278 3.15 0.55 -6.23
CA ILE A 278 3.70 1.40 -5.16
C ILE A 278 5.05 0.84 -4.72
N THR A 279 6.06 1.68 -4.68
CA THR A 279 7.40 1.29 -4.24
C THR A 279 7.87 2.18 -3.11
N TRP A 280 8.43 1.60 -2.05
CA TRP A 280 8.88 2.37 -0.89
C TRP A 280 10.22 1.85 -0.34
N PRO A 281 11.06 2.73 0.20
CA PRO A 281 12.25 2.31 0.91
C PRO A 281 11.92 1.58 2.21
N PHE A 282 12.72 0.56 2.51
CA PHE A 282 12.79 -0.13 3.78
C PHE A 282 13.02 0.85 4.94
N GLN A 283 12.23 0.69 6.01
CA GLN A 283 12.38 1.41 7.27
C GLN A 283 13.04 0.48 8.28
N ARG A 284 14.15 0.92 8.88
CA ARG A 284 15.08 0.00 9.56
C ARG A 284 14.79 -0.15 11.05
N GLU A 285 14.24 0.89 11.66
CA GLU A 285 14.10 1.03 13.10
C GLU A 285 13.22 -0.10 13.64
N ASN A 286 13.56 -0.63 14.82
CA ASN A 286 12.83 -1.73 15.47
C ASN A 286 12.72 -3.04 14.68
N THR A 287 13.44 -3.21 13.58
CA THR A 287 13.45 -4.47 12.80
C THR A 287 14.74 -5.27 13.05
N PRO A 288 14.70 -6.62 13.02
CA PRO A 288 15.91 -7.43 13.01
C PRO A 288 16.89 -7.09 11.87
N LEU A 289 16.38 -6.85 10.66
CA LEU A 289 17.17 -6.52 9.48
C LEU A 289 17.87 -5.17 9.63
N GLY A 290 17.23 -4.19 10.27
CA GLY A 290 17.84 -2.88 10.52
C GLY A 290 19.05 -2.90 11.44
N ARG A 291 19.29 -4.00 12.17
CA ARG A 291 20.47 -4.19 13.04
C ARG A 291 21.71 -4.63 12.28
N VAL A 292 21.59 -5.04 11.01
CA VAL A 292 22.77 -5.38 10.21
C VAL A 292 23.52 -4.11 9.80
N LYS A 293 24.80 -4.24 9.44
CA LYS A 293 25.67 -3.07 9.21
C LYS A 293 25.37 -2.39 7.88
N ASP A 294 25.42 -1.06 7.88
CA ASP A 294 25.21 -0.28 6.66
C ASP A 294 26.38 -0.49 5.68
N TRP A 295 26.05 -0.54 4.40
CA TRP A 295 27.00 -0.43 3.30
C TRP A 295 27.37 1.03 3.04
N GLY A 296 28.64 1.31 2.80
CA GLY A 296 29.15 2.67 2.61
C GLY A 296 29.52 3.39 3.90
N ALA A 297 29.34 2.73 5.05
CA ALA A 297 29.74 3.26 6.36
C ALA A 297 31.23 3.06 6.66
N ARG A 298 31.92 2.21 5.89
CA ARG A 298 33.35 1.92 6.08
C ARG A 298 34.18 2.38 4.89
N PRO A 299 35.45 2.81 5.09
CA PRO A 299 36.30 3.27 4.00
C PRO A 299 36.47 2.25 2.86
N GLU A 300 36.54 0.95 3.19
CA GLU A 300 36.66 -0.11 2.18
C GLU A 300 35.45 -0.21 1.25
N ASP A 301 34.24 0.12 1.74
CA ASP A 301 33.02 0.09 0.92
C ASP A 301 33.02 1.22 -0.13
N LEU A 302 33.81 2.27 0.10
CA LEU A 302 33.91 3.46 -0.77
C LEU A 302 35.11 3.39 -1.73
N ALA A 303 35.95 2.35 -1.61
CA ALA A 303 37.08 2.17 -2.50
C ALA A 303 36.61 1.93 -3.95
N PRO A 304 37.34 2.42 -4.97
CA PRO A 304 37.04 2.13 -6.35
C PRO A 304 36.96 0.62 -6.62
N GLY A 305 35.90 0.18 -7.29
CA GLY A 305 35.66 -1.24 -7.58
C GLY A 305 34.95 -2.03 -6.48
N SER A 306 34.71 -1.45 -5.30
CA SER A 306 33.89 -2.07 -4.27
C SER A 306 32.44 -2.20 -4.73
N ALA A 307 31.93 -3.43 -4.74
CA ALA A 307 30.55 -3.74 -5.11
C ALA A 307 29.73 -4.08 -3.87
N PHE A 308 28.51 -3.54 -3.81
CA PHE A 308 27.57 -3.94 -2.76
C PHE A 308 27.27 -5.44 -2.89
N PRO A 309 27.32 -6.24 -1.80
CA PRO A 309 27.12 -7.69 -1.89
C PRO A 309 25.82 -8.10 -2.58
N GLY A 310 24.74 -7.32 -2.43
CA GLY A 310 23.50 -7.56 -3.16
C GLY A 310 23.65 -7.40 -4.68
N ASP A 311 24.43 -6.43 -5.17
CA ASP A 311 24.66 -6.25 -6.61
C ASP A 311 25.52 -7.38 -7.20
N VAL A 312 26.39 -7.99 -6.40
CA VAL A 312 27.20 -9.14 -6.83
C VAL A 312 26.32 -10.40 -7.00
N VAL A 313 25.33 -10.57 -6.11
CA VAL A 313 24.43 -11.74 -6.13
C VAL A 313 23.30 -11.59 -7.14
N ALA A 314 22.80 -10.39 -7.34
CA ALA A 314 21.58 -10.14 -8.10
C ALA A 314 21.73 -10.43 -9.59
N THR A 315 20.72 -11.08 -10.18
CA THR A 315 20.61 -11.37 -11.62
C THR A 315 19.25 -10.93 -12.14
N LEU A 316 19.15 -10.62 -13.44
CA LEU A 316 17.90 -10.15 -14.06
C LEU A 316 16.81 -11.23 -14.14
N ASP A 317 17.20 -12.51 -14.09
CA ASP A 317 16.30 -13.66 -13.99
C ASP A 317 15.99 -14.06 -12.54
N GLY A 318 16.54 -13.34 -11.55
CA GLY A 318 16.31 -13.56 -10.14
C GLY A 318 16.92 -14.83 -9.54
N THR A 319 17.57 -15.68 -10.34
CA THR A 319 18.18 -16.94 -9.86
C THR A 319 19.19 -16.68 -8.74
N GLY A 320 19.95 -15.59 -8.88
CA GLY A 320 21.00 -15.17 -7.97
C GLY A 320 22.18 -16.16 -7.92
N LEU A 321 23.28 -15.72 -7.30
CA LEU A 321 24.48 -16.52 -7.05
C LEU A 321 25.23 -16.90 -8.34
N ASP A 322 25.72 -15.91 -9.10
CA ASP A 322 26.76 -15.99 -10.17
C ASP A 322 26.83 -17.27 -11.05
N GLY A 323 25.74 -18.04 -11.16
CA GLY A 323 25.74 -19.42 -11.65
C GLY A 323 26.28 -20.48 -10.67
N SER A 324 26.96 -20.14 -9.56
CA SER A 324 27.47 -21.14 -8.60
C SER A 324 26.39 -21.78 -7.73
N GLY A 325 25.28 -21.06 -7.48
CA GLY A 325 24.21 -21.54 -6.62
C GLY A 325 24.61 -21.76 -5.16
N ASP A 326 25.84 -21.39 -4.74
CA ASP A 326 26.35 -21.59 -3.38
C ASP A 326 26.29 -20.28 -2.58
N PRO A 327 25.41 -20.17 -1.56
CA PRO A 327 25.32 -19.00 -0.70
C PRO A 327 26.62 -18.69 0.07
N ARG A 328 27.54 -19.64 0.21
CA ARG A 328 28.83 -19.46 0.91
C ARG A 328 29.81 -18.63 0.08
N SER A 329 29.61 -18.54 -1.24
CA SER A 329 30.42 -17.73 -2.15
C SER A 329 30.29 -16.22 -1.86
N HIS A 330 29.21 -15.80 -1.18
CA HIS A 330 28.93 -14.40 -0.87
C HIS A 330 28.60 -14.21 0.63
N PRO A 331 29.61 -14.32 1.52
CA PRO A 331 29.41 -14.33 2.97
C PRO A 331 28.80 -13.03 3.54
N ASP A 332 28.99 -11.91 2.84
CA ASP A 332 28.44 -10.60 3.24
C ASP A 332 27.01 -10.36 2.75
N PHE A 333 26.49 -11.16 1.82
CA PHE A 333 25.13 -11.00 1.31
C PHE A 333 24.10 -11.27 2.41
N GLY A 334 23.24 -10.28 2.67
CA GLY A 334 22.28 -10.29 3.77
C GLY A 334 22.83 -9.91 5.14
N ARG A 335 24.12 -9.60 5.25
CA ARG A 335 24.76 -9.07 6.46
C ARG A 335 25.08 -7.57 6.37
N ARG A 336 24.82 -6.98 5.20
CA ARG A 336 24.98 -5.56 4.90
C ARG A 336 23.69 -5.01 4.29
N VAL A 337 23.28 -3.81 4.67
CA VAL A 337 22.12 -3.11 4.07
C VAL A 337 22.56 -1.84 3.36
N ARG A 338 21.99 -1.60 2.17
CA ARG A 338 22.13 -0.35 1.43
C ARG A 338 20.81 0.42 1.48
N MET A 339 20.70 1.31 2.45
CA MET A 339 19.53 2.16 2.64
C MET A 339 19.29 3.05 1.40
N ALA A 340 18.02 3.21 1.03
CA ALA A 340 17.63 4.09 -0.07
C ALA A 340 17.15 5.45 0.45
N GLY A 341 17.88 6.52 0.13
CA GLY A 341 17.43 7.90 0.34
C GLY A 341 16.58 8.45 -0.82
N ALA A 342 16.27 9.75 -0.76
CA ALA A 342 15.38 10.42 -1.72
C ALA A 342 15.76 10.22 -3.20
N THR A 343 17.05 10.37 -3.54
CA THR A 343 17.53 10.19 -4.91
C THR A 343 17.33 8.77 -5.43
N ALA A 344 17.63 7.76 -4.59
CA ALA A 344 17.42 6.36 -4.96
C ALA A 344 15.93 6.04 -5.11
N TYR A 345 15.08 6.64 -4.26
CA TYR A 345 13.64 6.50 -4.35
C TYR A 345 13.04 7.09 -5.63
N LEU A 346 13.31 8.37 -5.91
CA LEU A 346 12.80 9.04 -7.11
C LEU A 346 13.26 8.32 -8.39
N ARG A 347 14.50 7.80 -8.39
CA ARG A 347 15.03 6.99 -9.46
C ARG A 347 14.27 5.68 -9.65
N THR A 348 14.09 4.88 -8.58
CA THR A 348 13.34 3.62 -8.65
C THR A 348 11.92 3.86 -9.14
N GLN A 349 11.25 4.91 -8.66
CA GLN A 349 9.90 5.27 -9.09
C GLN A 349 9.83 5.68 -10.57
N ALA A 350 10.73 6.54 -11.03
CA ALA A 350 10.78 6.96 -12.43
C ALA A 350 11.02 5.78 -13.37
N VAL A 351 11.95 4.88 -13.00
CA VAL A 351 12.18 3.64 -13.76
C VAL A 351 10.95 2.74 -13.74
N ALA A 352 10.27 2.58 -12.60
CA ALA A 352 9.04 1.79 -12.53
C ALA A 352 7.95 2.34 -13.48
N ARG A 353 7.73 3.67 -13.53
CA ARG A 353 6.80 4.31 -14.47
C ARG A 353 7.16 4.05 -15.93
N LEU A 354 8.44 4.12 -16.28
CA LEU A 354 8.91 3.87 -17.66
C LEU A 354 8.89 2.38 -18.04
N PHE A 355 9.06 1.49 -17.07
CA PHE A 355 9.18 0.06 -17.32
C PHE A 355 7.84 -0.68 -17.28
N LEU A 356 6.96 -0.34 -16.33
CA LEU A 356 5.63 -0.93 -16.16
C LEU A 356 4.61 -0.22 -17.06
N ASP A 357 4.72 -0.43 -18.37
CA ASP A 357 3.85 0.19 -19.38
C ASP A 357 2.38 -0.23 -19.29
N ASN A 358 2.10 -1.36 -18.61
CA ASN A 358 0.80 -2.01 -18.50
C ASN A 358 0.16 -1.88 -17.11
N ILE A 359 0.64 -0.94 -16.28
CA ILE A 359 0.01 -0.57 -15.00
C ILE A 359 -0.39 0.90 -15.06
N TYR A 360 -1.66 1.16 -14.73
CA TYR A 360 -2.27 2.47 -14.89
C TYR A 360 -1.59 3.54 -13.99
N SER A 361 -1.61 3.33 -12.67
CA SER A 361 -1.17 4.35 -11.71
C SER A 361 0.14 4.00 -10.98
N MET A 362 0.91 5.03 -10.63
CA MET A 362 2.07 4.94 -9.74
C MET A 362 1.81 5.78 -8.50
N GLY A 363 1.88 5.14 -7.33
CA GLY A 363 1.70 5.81 -6.03
C GLY A 363 3.00 6.47 -5.53
N ALA A 364 2.89 7.67 -4.96
CA ALA A 364 3.98 8.33 -4.25
C ALA A 364 4.05 7.87 -2.78
N SER A 365 5.23 7.43 -2.35
CA SER A 365 5.50 6.90 -1.01
C SER A 365 5.89 7.98 -0.02
N TRP A 366 5.05 9.00 0.13
CA TRP A 366 5.31 10.08 1.10
C TRP A 366 5.29 9.60 2.56
N VAL A 367 4.63 8.47 2.85
CA VAL A 367 4.58 7.86 4.20
C VAL A 367 5.96 7.44 4.68
N THR A 368 6.84 7.00 3.79
CA THR A 368 8.22 6.61 4.13
C THR A 368 9.22 7.71 3.82
N MET A 369 8.96 8.52 2.79
CA MET A 369 9.91 9.52 2.30
C MET A 369 9.67 10.95 2.79
N GLY A 370 8.51 11.19 3.37
CA GLY A 370 8.05 12.51 3.79
C GLY A 370 7.23 13.25 2.72
N PRO A 371 6.41 14.22 3.15
CA PRO A 371 5.45 14.92 2.29
C PRO A 371 6.08 15.61 1.07
N HIS A 372 7.22 16.27 1.25
CA HIS A 372 7.88 17.02 0.18
C HIS A 372 8.52 16.11 -0.87
N ILE A 373 9.04 14.94 -0.47
CA ILE A 373 9.53 13.97 -1.46
C ILE A 373 8.35 13.36 -2.22
N GLY A 374 7.21 13.12 -1.56
CA GLY A 374 5.96 12.76 -2.23
C GLY A 374 5.51 13.80 -3.26
N GLN A 375 5.59 15.08 -2.90
CA GLN A 375 5.28 16.18 -3.82
C GLN A 375 6.21 16.17 -5.05
N VAL A 376 7.52 16.00 -4.84
CA VAL A 376 8.50 15.91 -5.94
C VAL A 376 8.26 14.67 -6.80
N ALA A 377 7.83 13.55 -6.21
CA ALA A 377 7.55 12.31 -6.93
C ALA A 377 6.49 12.46 -8.04
N LEU A 378 5.58 13.44 -7.94
CA LEU A 378 4.62 13.77 -9.01
C LEU A 378 5.30 14.16 -10.34
N ALA A 379 6.53 14.69 -10.28
CA ALA A 379 7.36 15.00 -11.44
C ALA A 379 8.36 13.86 -11.80
N TYR A 380 8.24 12.72 -11.14
CA TYR A 380 9.04 11.50 -11.37
C TYR A 380 8.15 10.30 -11.69
N GLY A 381 6.98 10.56 -12.30
CA GLY A 381 6.08 9.53 -12.82
C GLY A 381 4.94 9.12 -11.90
N ALA A 382 4.85 9.66 -10.68
CA ALA A 382 3.70 9.44 -9.80
C ALA A 382 2.45 10.14 -10.33
N SER A 383 1.35 9.42 -10.39
CA SER A 383 0.02 9.95 -10.73
C SER A 383 -0.84 10.19 -9.49
N ASP A 384 -0.47 9.57 -8.37
CA ASP A 384 -1.29 9.47 -7.17
C ASP A 384 -0.47 9.70 -5.90
N MET A 385 -1.00 10.49 -4.97
CA MET A 385 -0.40 10.73 -3.66
C MET A 385 -0.82 9.71 -2.60
N GLY A 386 -1.50 8.62 -2.96
CA GLY A 386 -1.98 7.66 -1.98
C GLY A 386 -3.10 8.22 -1.11
N SER A 387 -3.19 7.74 0.13
CA SER A 387 -4.35 7.99 0.99
C SER A 387 -4.17 9.13 1.98
N VAL A 388 -5.27 9.76 2.38
CA VAL A 388 -5.38 10.45 3.67
C VAL A 388 -5.12 9.45 4.79
N MET A 389 -4.11 9.72 5.62
CA MET A 389 -3.71 8.77 6.64
C MET A 389 -4.23 9.19 8.00
N MET A 390 -5.34 8.58 8.43
CA MET A 390 -5.89 8.78 9.77
C MET A 390 -5.15 7.96 10.85
N GLU A 391 -4.59 6.82 10.47
CA GLU A 391 -3.93 5.85 11.34
C GLU A 391 -2.90 5.05 10.52
N GLU A 392 -1.73 4.76 11.10
CA GLU A 392 -0.69 3.93 10.47
C GLU A 392 0.06 3.17 11.57
N ASN A 393 -0.01 1.83 11.54
CA ASN A 393 0.53 0.96 12.60
C ASN A 393 1.76 0.14 12.17
N VAL A 394 2.00 -0.02 10.86
CA VAL A 394 3.05 -0.92 10.35
C VAL A 394 4.36 -0.16 10.15
N VAL A 395 4.35 0.92 9.37
CA VAL A 395 5.52 1.77 9.11
C VAL A 395 5.94 2.53 10.38
N SER A 396 4.98 2.92 11.21
CA SER A 396 5.19 3.59 12.49
C SER A 396 5.88 2.70 13.51
N SER A 397 5.57 1.40 13.51
CA SER A 397 6.31 0.42 14.31
C SER A 397 7.79 0.35 13.90
N ALA A 398 8.08 0.66 12.63
CA ALA A 398 9.43 0.78 12.09
C ALA A 398 9.99 2.22 12.13
N GLY A 399 9.48 3.08 13.01
CA GLY A 399 10.09 4.36 13.38
C GLY A 399 9.79 5.58 12.49
N THR A 400 9.02 5.41 11.41
CA THR A 400 8.69 6.51 10.48
C THR A 400 7.21 6.88 10.57
N THR A 401 6.94 8.18 10.70
CA THR A 401 5.58 8.68 10.96
C THR A 401 5.31 9.94 10.16
N TYR A 402 4.59 9.80 9.06
CA TYR A 402 3.93 10.93 8.40
C TYR A 402 2.45 10.60 8.30
N CYS A 403 1.62 11.53 8.77
CA CYS A 403 0.18 11.53 8.52
C CYS A 403 -0.14 12.84 7.81
N LEU A 404 -0.85 12.74 6.70
CA LEU A 404 -1.34 13.89 5.95
C LEU A 404 -2.86 13.82 5.90
N ASP A 405 -3.49 14.92 6.26
CA ASP A 405 -4.91 15.13 6.01
C ASP A 405 -5.16 15.55 4.56
N GLU A 406 -6.45 15.60 4.18
CA GLU A 406 -6.87 15.96 2.84
C GLU A 406 -6.37 17.34 2.40
N ALA A 407 -6.36 18.33 3.30
CA ALA A 407 -5.93 19.69 3.00
C ALA A 407 -4.43 19.74 2.69
N VAL A 408 -3.60 18.99 3.42
CA VAL A 408 -2.17 18.92 3.13
C VAL A 408 -1.91 18.21 1.80
N LEU A 409 -2.59 17.10 1.50
CA LEU A 409 -2.46 16.42 0.20
C LEU A 409 -2.85 17.33 -0.96
N CYS A 410 -3.98 18.03 -0.86
CA CYS A 410 -4.43 18.99 -1.86
C CYS A 410 -3.39 20.11 -2.06
N ARG A 411 -2.83 20.66 -0.97
CA ARG A 411 -1.80 21.69 -1.04
C ARG A 411 -0.53 21.20 -1.74
N LEU A 412 -0.07 19.99 -1.43
CA LEU A 412 1.14 19.43 -2.03
C LEU A 412 0.96 19.20 -3.53
N ILE A 413 -0.16 18.60 -3.93
CA ILE A 413 -0.50 18.38 -5.35
C ILE A 413 -0.56 19.72 -6.09
N ARG A 414 -1.22 20.72 -5.50
CA ARG A 414 -1.31 22.07 -6.06
C ARG A 414 0.04 22.76 -6.18
N GLY A 415 0.84 22.67 -5.12
CA GLY A 415 2.19 23.23 -5.10
C GLY A 415 3.12 22.57 -6.13
N ALA A 416 2.82 21.34 -6.56
CA ALA A 416 3.51 20.68 -7.67
C ALA A 416 2.99 21.09 -9.07
N GLY A 417 1.99 21.97 -9.14
CA GLY A 417 1.43 22.50 -10.39
C GLY A 417 0.23 21.74 -10.94
N PHE A 418 -0.40 20.88 -10.16
CA PHE A 418 -1.54 20.06 -10.59
C PHE A 418 -2.85 20.43 -9.87
N THR A 419 -3.97 19.96 -10.40
CA THR A 419 -5.28 20.00 -9.75
C THR A 419 -5.48 18.71 -8.94
N PRO A 420 -5.63 18.78 -7.61
CA PRO A 420 -5.95 17.63 -6.77
C PRO A 420 -7.31 17.05 -7.13
N ALA A 421 -7.41 15.72 -7.07
CA ALA A 421 -8.67 15.04 -7.25
C ALA A 421 -8.78 13.82 -6.31
N GLN A 422 -9.88 13.77 -5.56
CA GLN A 422 -10.26 12.58 -4.81
C GLN A 422 -10.71 11.50 -5.80
N ARG A 423 -10.17 10.29 -5.66
CA ARG A 423 -10.56 9.10 -6.42
C ARG A 423 -11.14 8.00 -5.53
N ASN A 424 -11.77 7.00 -6.13
CA ASN A 424 -12.06 5.70 -5.51
C ASN A 424 -10.92 4.68 -5.75
N ASN A 425 -11.13 3.40 -5.43
CA ASN A 425 -10.14 2.33 -5.63
C ASN A 425 -9.88 2.00 -7.11
N THR A 426 -10.89 2.20 -7.96
CA THR A 426 -10.82 1.96 -9.41
C THR A 426 -10.29 3.16 -10.18
N TYR A 427 -9.83 4.20 -9.47
CA TYR A 427 -9.30 5.45 -10.00
C TYR A 427 -10.33 6.34 -10.72
N ASP A 428 -11.62 6.10 -10.53
CA ASP A 428 -12.65 7.06 -10.94
C ASP A 428 -12.59 8.29 -10.05
N ILE A 429 -12.70 9.46 -10.67
CA ILE A 429 -12.68 10.74 -9.97
C ILE A 429 -14.02 10.95 -9.27
N ILE A 430 -13.98 11.02 -7.93
CA ILE A 430 -15.13 11.38 -7.10
C ILE A 430 -15.31 12.89 -7.09
N ARG A 431 -14.20 13.63 -6.90
CA ARG A 431 -14.23 15.09 -6.74
C ARG A 431 -12.91 15.71 -7.18
N ALA A 432 -12.96 16.72 -8.04
CA ALA A 432 -11.80 17.53 -8.42
C ALA A 432 -11.77 18.86 -7.66
N HIS A 433 -10.58 19.40 -7.45
CA HIS A 433 -10.32 20.59 -6.63
C HIS A 433 -9.56 21.68 -7.39
N PRO A 434 -10.20 22.30 -8.41
CA PRO A 434 -9.58 23.36 -9.19
C PRO A 434 -9.39 24.63 -8.33
N ALA A 435 -8.54 25.54 -8.81
CA ALA A 435 -8.18 26.75 -8.06
C ALA A 435 -9.27 27.84 -8.12
N ASP A 436 -10.08 27.86 -9.18
CA ASP A 436 -11.24 28.73 -9.29
C ASP A 436 -12.41 28.16 -8.48
N ARG A 437 -13.10 29.04 -7.74
CA ARG A 437 -14.37 28.66 -7.10
C ARG A 437 -15.38 28.44 -8.21
N GLY A 438 -15.51 27.21 -8.69
CA GLY A 438 -16.57 26.83 -9.61
C GLY A 438 -17.96 27.19 -9.05
N PRO A 439 -19.01 27.17 -9.89
CA PRO A 439 -20.35 27.67 -9.54
C PRO A 439 -21.02 26.97 -8.33
N HIS A 440 -20.43 25.87 -7.82
CA HIS A 440 -20.91 25.12 -6.67
C HIS A 440 -20.13 25.37 -5.35
N GLY A 441 -19.19 26.32 -5.30
CA GLY A 441 -18.76 26.95 -4.05
C GLY A 441 -18.08 26.10 -2.96
N VAL A 442 -17.90 24.79 -3.15
CA VAL A 442 -17.12 23.97 -2.20
C VAL A 442 -15.65 24.24 -2.47
N GLY A 443 -15.05 25.15 -1.68
CA GLY A 443 -13.64 25.47 -1.78
C GLY A 443 -12.79 24.21 -1.61
N ALA A 444 -11.74 24.08 -2.43
CA ALA A 444 -10.76 23.02 -2.26
C ALA A 444 -10.26 22.96 -0.80
N PRO A 445 -10.11 21.76 -0.19
CA PRO A 445 -9.78 21.62 1.22
C PRO A 445 -8.57 22.45 1.67
N ASP A 446 -7.55 22.55 0.82
CA ASP A 446 -6.36 23.37 1.07
C ASP A 446 -6.63 24.88 1.05
N LEU A 447 -7.51 25.35 0.17
CA LEU A 447 -7.85 26.76 0.03
C LEU A 447 -8.78 27.27 1.14
N ALA A 448 -9.41 26.36 1.89
CA ALA A 448 -10.23 26.67 3.05
C ALA A 448 -9.40 26.86 4.35
N VAL A 449 -8.14 26.42 4.38
CA VAL A 449 -7.28 26.50 5.57
C VAL A 449 -6.69 27.90 5.72
N SER A 450 -7.09 28.60 6.79
CA SER A 450 -6.54 29.91 7.18
C SER A 450 -5.36 29.83 8.14
N ASP A 451 -5.31 28.80 9.00
CA ASP A 451 -4.21 28.53 9.92
C ASP A 451 -3.62 27.14 9.68
N TRP A 452 -2.44 27.11 9.05
CA TRP A 452 -1.72 25.87 8.76
C TRP A 452 -0.96 25.29 9.96
N SER A 453 -0.92 26.01 11.09
CA SER A 453 -0.23 25.53 12.30
C SER A 453 -0.85 24.24 12.86
N THR A 454 -2.16 24.06 12.65
CA THR A 454 -2.95 22.91 13.10
C THR A 454 -2.82 21.68 12.18
N HIS A 455 -2.35 21.87 10.94
CA HIS A 455 -2.20 20.88 9.87
C HIS A 455 -0.76 20.34 9.71
N ARG A 456 0.14 20.64 10.66
CA ARG A 456 1.51 20.10 10.63
C ARG A 456 1.48 18.57 10.82
N ALA A 457 2.36 17.86 10.12
CA ALA A 457 2.59 16.44 10.35
C ALA A 457 2.88 16.20 11.84
N ARG A 458 2.03 15.41 12.52
CA ARG A 458 2.13 15.10 13.95
C ARG A 458 2.80 13.75 14.17
N ARG A 459 3.47 13.54 15.31
CA ARG A 459 3.88 12.20 15.78
C ARG A 459 2.64 11.45 16.32
N LEU A 460 2.58 10.15 16.03
CA LEU A 460 1.37 9.30 16.07
C LEU A 460 0.79 9.01 17.46
N HIS A 461 -0.53 8.77 17.48
CA HIS A 461 -1.20 7.92 18.46
C HIS A 461 -0.92 6.47 18.09
N ILE A 462 -0.15 5.76 18.91
CA ILE A 462 0.07 4.32 18.79
C ILE A 462 -1.14 3.63 19.40
N GLN A 463 -1.69 2.62 18.74
CA GLN A 463 -2.69 1.75 19.37
C GLN A 463 -2.01 0.96 20.50
N THR A 464 -1.97 1.53 21.71
CA THR A 464 -1.51 0.85 22.92
C THR A 464 -2.48 -0.28 23.28
N SER A 465 -1.95 -1.46 23.62
CA SER A 465 -2.74 -2.60 24.05
C SER A 465 -3.51 -2.32 25.35
N ALA A 466 -4.77 -2.76 25.38
CA ALA A 466 -5.58 -3.23 26.53
C ALA A 466 -5.59 -2.45 27.88
N ALA A 467 -5.06 -1.23 27.98
CA ALA A 467 -5.14 -0.44 29.21
C ALA A 467 -6.47 0.33 29.36
N ALA A 468 -7.26 0.44 28.28
CA ALA A 468 -8.55 1.15 28.30
C ALA A 468 -9.70 0.36 28.97
N GLU A 469 -9.53 -0.94 29.25
CA GLU A 469 -10.54 -1.76 29.94
C GLU A 469 -10.30 -1.92 31.45
N ARG A 470 -9.30 -1.24 32.03
CA ARG A 470 -9.08 -1.18 33.48
C ARG A 470 -9.13 0.25 34.02
N ALA A 471 -10.19 0.98 33.69
CA ALA A 471 -10.62 2.05 34.59
C ALA A 471 -11.43 1.39 35.74
N PRO A 472 -11.10 1.65 37.03
CA PRO A 472 -11.99 1.23 38.09
C PRO A 472 -13.34 1.91 37.86
N ALA A 473 -14.44 1.16 38.02
CA ALA A 473 -15.78 1.72 38.00
C ALA A 473 -15.82 2.90 38.96
N ALA A 474 -15.79 4.11 38.41
CA ALA A 474 -16.04 5.31 39.19
C ALA A 474 -17.45 5.12 39.76
N SER A 475 -17.53 5.04 41.09
CA SER A 475 -18.79 4.99 41.81
C SER A 475 -19.67 6.13 41.30
N VAL A 476 -20.75 5.76 40.62
CA VAL A 476 -21.81 6.70 40.28
C VAL A 476 -22.39 7.16 41.62
N ALA A 477 -22.02 8.38 42.02
CA ALA A 477 -22.71 9.06 43.10
C ALA A 477 -24.19 9.20 42.69
N PRO A 478 -25.15 8.81 43.54
CA PRO A 478 -26.55 8.90 43.18
C PRO A 478 -26.91 10.37 42.95
N ALA A 479 -27.57 10.62 41.82
CA ALA A 479 -28.10 11.93 41.48
C ALA A 479 -28.91 12.49 42.65
N ALA A 480 -28.59 13.72 43.06
CA ALA A 480 -29.35 14.46 44.04
C ALA A 480 -30.81 14.59 43.55
N LEU A 481 -31.71 13.94 44.29
CA LEU A 481 -33.14 14.18 44.23
C LEU A 481 -33.39 15.67 44.52
N VAL A 482 -33.84 16.40 43.51
CA VAL A 482 -34.44 17.72 43.70
C VAL A 482 -35.72 17.51 44.51
N GLN A 483 -35.65 17.80 45.81
CA GLN A 483 -36.81 17.93 46.68
C GLN A 483 -37.65 19.11 46.20
N VAL A 484 -38.75 18.82 45.53
CA VAL A 484 -39.86 19.77 45.40
C VAL A 484 -40.61 19.72 46.74
N GLY A 485 -40.41 20.76 47.56
CA GLY A 485 -41.12 20.96 48.80
C GLY A 485 -42.62 21.12 48.54
N ILE A 486 -43.42 20.27 49.14
CA ILE A 486 -44.87 20.40 49.23
C ILE A 486 -45.14 21.01 50.60
N ASP A 487 -45.41 22.31 50.64
CA ASP A 487 -45.99 22.95 51.82
C ASP A 487 -47.49 22.63 51.86
N ALA A 488 -47.91 21.94 52.93
CA ALA A 488 -49.29 21.75 53.27
C ALA A 488 -49.68 22.77 54.36
N ASP A 489 -50.41 23.82 53.98
CA ASP A 489 -51.59 24.30 54.71
C ASP A 489 -52.14 25.59 54.09
N SER A 490 -53.33 25.50 53.49
CA SER A 490 -54.46 26.44 53.66
C SER A 490 -55.50 26.28 52.53
N ALA A 491 -56.63 25.65 52.84
CA ALA A 491 -57.83 25.72 52.04
C ALA A 491 -58.38 27.17 52.03
N PRO A 492 -59.08 27.64 50.98
CA PRO A 492 -60.55 27.52 51.05
C PRO A 492 -61.33 27.41 49.71
N LYS A 493 -62.46 26.69 49.82
CA LYS A 493 -63.79 26.94 49.25
C LYS A 493 -64.01 26.86 47.73
N ALA A 494 -64.59 25.73 47.34
CA ALA A 494 -65.42 25.58 46.14
C ALA A 494 -66.63 26.54 46.17
N ARG A 495 -66.87 27.24 45.06
CA ARG A 495 -68.18 27.81 44.71
C ARG A 495 -68.78 27.04 43.54
N SER A 496 -70.07 26.77 43.67
CA SER A 496 -70.93 25.93 42.83
C SER A 496 -71.06 26.45 41.38
N PRO A 497 -71.55 25.61 40.45
CA PRO A 497 -71.95 26.08 39.14
C PRO A 497 -73.28 26.85 39.26
N ARG A 498 -73.51 27.82 38.38
CA ARG A 498 -74.84 28.39 38.15
C ARG A 498 -75.13 28.43 36.66
N ALA A 499 -76.21 27.71 36.35
CA ALA A 499 -77.19 27.84 35.25
C ALA A 499 -76.66 27.82 33.81
#